data_AF-A0A328AIW2-F1
#
_entry.id   AF-A0A328AIW2-F1
#
_cell.length_a   1.000
_cell.length_b   1.000
_cell.length_c   1.000
_cell.angle_alpha   90.00
_cell.angle_beta   90.00
_cell.angle_gamma   90.00
#
_symmetry.space_group_name_H-M   'P 1'
#
loop_
_entity.id
_entity.type
_entity.pdbx_description
1 polymer ?
#
loop_
_entity_poly.entity_id
_entity_poly.type
_entity_poly.pdbx_seq_one_letter_code
_entity_poly.pdbx_strand_id
1 'polypeptide(L)' 'MNYRYRTAPEAVLSDILARDPQASLHDIRHAHPSLRRLSLDQLGLRVGRLLDGRAARSLK' A
#
# COMPACT_ATOMS: atom_id res chain seq x y z
N MET A 1 -23.56 -14.35 -5.82
CA MET A 1 -22.09 -14.14 -5.73
C MET A 1 -21.82 -12.80 -5.05
N ASN A 2 -21.57 -12.80 -3.74
CA ASN A 2 -21.33 -11.59 -2.96
C ASN A 2 -19.83 -11.30 -2.89
N TYR A 3 -19.29 -10.65 -3.92
CA TYR A 3 -17.94 -10.10 -3.86
C TYR A 3 -17.97 -8.76 -3.10
N ARG A 4 -18.06 -8.82 -1.76
CA ARG A 4 -17.64 -7.68 -0.93
C ARG A 4 -16.10 -7.66 -0.91
N TYR A 5 -15.48 -7.31 -2.04
CA TYR A 5 -14.10 -6.85 -2.05
C TYR A 5 -14.07 -5.48 -1.37
N ARG A 6 -14.10 -5.47 -0.04
CA ARG A 6 -13.59 -4.35 0.72
C ARG A 6 -12.08 -4.45 0.59
N THR A 7 -11.53 -4.04 -0.55
CA THR A 7 -10.10 -4.05 -0.81
C THR A 7 -9.45 -3.24 0.30
N ALA A 8 -8.80 -3.95 1.22
CA ALA A 8 -8.13 -3.32 2.34
C ALA A 8 -7.09 -2.35 1.76
N PRO A 9 -6.95 -1.13 2.33
CA PRO A 9 -5.95 -0.15 1.90
C PRO A 9 -4.56 -0.75 1.73
N GLU A 10 -4.19 -1.71 2.59
CA GLU A 10 -2.90 -2.40 2.52
C GLU A 10 -2.74 -3.27 1.27
N ALA A 11 -3.79 -3.96 0.82
CA ALA A 11 -3.73 -4.79 -0.38
C ALA A 11 -3.52 -3.94 -1.64
N VAL A 12 -4.20 -2.79 -1.71
CA VAL A 12 -4.03 -1.82 -2.80
C VAL A 12 -2.61 -1.25 -2.80
N LEU A 13 -2.12 -0.82 -1.63
CA LEU A 13 -0.78 -0.27 -1.47
C LEU A 13 0.30 -1.28 -1.85
N SER A 14 0.14 -2.54 -1.42
CA SER A 14 1.07 -3.62 -1.74
C SER A 14 1.08 -3.96 -3.22
N ASP A 15 -0.07 -3.94 -3.91
CA ASP A 15 -0.14 -4.21 -5.35
C ASP A 15 0.55 -3.09 -6.15
N ILE A 16 0.30 -1.83 -5.78
CA ILE A 16 0.94 -0.69 -6.45
C ILE A 16 2.46 -0.75 -6.27
N LEU A 17 2.95 -0.91 -5.05
CA LEU A 17 4.39 -1.00 -4.78
C LEU A 17 5.05 -2.24 -5.38
N ALA A 18 4.28 -3.32 -5.63
CA ALA A 18 4.78 -4.50 -6.32
C ALA A 18 4.95 -4.26 -7.84
N ARG A 19 4.07 -3.44 -8.44
CA ARG A 19 4.15 -3.06 -9.87
C ARG A 19 5.13 -1.92 -10.10
N ASP A 20 5.13 -0.93 -9.22
CA ASP A 20 5.97 0.26 -9.26
C ASP A 20 6.51 0.59 -7.86
N PRO A 21 7.72 0.11 -7.52
CA PRO A 21 8.34 0.37 -6.23
C PRO A 21 8.84 1.82 -6.07
N GLN A 22 8.86 2.63 -7.13
CA GLN A 22 9.26 4.04 -7.09
C GLN A 22 8.06 5.00 -7.03
N ALA A 23 6.83 4.46 -7.00
CA ALA A 23 5.62 5.27 -6.97
C ALA A 23 5.59 6.21 -5.75
N SER A 24 5.32 7.49 -6.02
CA SER A 24 5.18 8.51 -4.98
C SER A 24 3.93 8.27 -4.14
N LEU A 25 4.03 8.39 -2.82
CA LEU A 25 2.88 8.31 -1.91
C LEU A 25 1.81 9.37 -2.22
N HIS A 26 2.23 10.50 -2.79
CA HIS A 26 1.32 11.54 -3.23
C HIS A 26 0.45 11.04 -4.38
N ASP A 27 1.05 10.42 -5.39
CA ASP A 27 0.36 9.92 -6.58
C ASP A 27 -0.55 8.74 -6.23
N ILE A 28 -0.06 7.82 -5.40
CA ILE A 28 -0.84 6.69 -4.86
C ILE A 28 -2.10 7.19 -4.13
N ARG A 29 -1.96 8.25 -3.32
CA ARG A 29 -3.08 8.85 -2.58
C ARG A 29 -4.11 9.50 -3.51
N HIS A 30 -3.67 10.14 -4.58
CA HIS A 30 -4.56 10.78 -5.54
C HIS A 30 -5.25 9.77 -6.47
N ALA A 31 -4.55 8.70 -6.85
CA ALA A 31 -5.05 7.66 -7.76
C ALA A 31 -6.10 6.75 -7.09
N HIS A 32 -6.05 6.56 -5.76
CA HIS A 32 -6.92 5.62 -5.06
C HIS A 32 -7.81 6.28 -4.00
N PRO A 33 -9.14 6.30 -4.17
CA PRO A 33 -10.08 6.92 -3.22
C PRO A 33 -10.00 6.34 -1.80
N SER A 34 -9.68 5.05 -1.66
CA SER A 34 -9.49 4.37 -0.38
C SER A 34 -8.26 4.86 0.38
N LEU A 35 -7.23 5.31 -0.35
CA LEU A 35 -5.98 5.83 0.19
C LEU A 35 -6.05 7.35 0.41
N ARG A 36 -6.90 8.06 -0.32
CA ARG A 36 -7.15 9.49 -0.17
C ARG A 36 -7.57 9.92 1.24
N ARG A 37 -8.21 9.01 1.98
CA ARG A 37 -8.64 9.24 3.38
C ARG A 37 -7.50 9.15 4.39
N LEU A 38 -6.31 8.74 3.96
CA LEU A 38 -5.13 8.57 4.80
C LEU A 38 -4.16 9.73 4.62
N SER A 39 -3.50 10.15 5.70
CA SER A 39 -2.41 11.13 5.60
C SER A 39 -1.15 10.50 4.97
N LEU A 40 -0.24 11.34 4.49
CA LEU A 40 1.03 10.87 3.93
C LEU A 40 1.86 10.12 4.98
N ASP A 41 1.87 10.57 6.24
CA ASP A 41 2.49 9.84 7.36
C ASP A 41 1.90 8.44 7.56
N GLN A 42 0.56 8.32 7.51
CA GLN A 42 -0.11 7.02 7.66
C GLN A 42 0.19 6.08 6.48
N LEU A 43 0.36 6.63 5.27
CA LEU A 43 0.79 5.85 4.12
C LEU A 43 2.25 5.43 4.27
N GLY A 44 3.14 6.35 4.64
CA GLY A 44 4.57 6.07 4.87
C GLY A 44 4.80 5.00 5.92
N LEU A 45 4.08 5.06 7.06
CA LEU A 45 4.15 4.02 8.09
C LEU A 45 3.70 2.64 7.59
N ARG A 46 2.63 2.58 6.80
CA ARG A 46 2.15 1.32 6.20
C ARG A 46 3.15 0.78 5.17
N VAL A 47 3.70 1.64 4.32
CA VAL A 47 4.75 1.28 3.34
C VAL A 47 5.97 0.74 4.06
N GLY A 48 6.46 1.44 5.09
CA GLY A 48 7.61 1.02 5.88
C GLY A 48 7.40 -0.37 6.47
N ARG A 49 6.24 -0.66 7.04
CA ARG A 49 5.90 -2.02 7.55
C ARG A 49 5.84 -3.08 6.45
N LEU A 50 5.33 -2.74 5.26
CA LEU A 50 5.29 -3.67 4.13
C LEU A 50 6.70 -4.01 3.64
N LEU A 51 7.58 -3.01 3.55
CA LEU A 51 8.98 -3.19 3.14
C LEU A 51 9.78 -3.95 4.20
N ASP A 52 9.60 -3.61 5.47
CA ASP A 52 10.23 -4.30 6.61
C ASP A 52 9.83 -5.79 6.67
N GLY A 53 8.53 -6.08 6.53
CA GLY A 53 8.05 -7.46 6.46
C GLY A 53 8.56 -8.23 5.23
N ARG A 54 8.83 -7.54 4.12
CA ARG A 54 9.44 -8.12 2.92
C ARG A 54 10.93 -8.40 3.11
N ALA A 55 11.66 -7.47 3.70
CA ALA A 55 13.07 -7.62 4.04
C ALA A 55 13.28 -8.80 5.01
N ALA A 56 12.45 -8.90 6.05
CA ALA A 56 12.46 -10.01 7.00
C ALA A 56 12.16 -11.37 6.33
N ARG A 57 11.37 -11.41 5.27
CA ARG A 57 11.04 -12.63 4.52
C ARG A 57 12.15 -13.03 3.52
N SER A 58 12.95 -12.09 3.05
CA SER A 58 14.05 -12.35 2.10
C SER A 58 15.31 -12.98 2.75
N LEU A 59 15.36 -13.04 4.09
CA LEU A 59 16.49 -13.56 4.88
C LEU A 59 16.33 -15.03 5.32
N LYS A 60 15.31 -15.74 4.82
CA LYS A 60 15.06 -17.18 5.07
C LYS A 60 15.17 -17.95 3.77
#